data_AF-R9MPT8-F1
#
_entry.id   AF-R9MPT8-F1
#
_cell.length_a   1.000
_cell.length_b   1.000
_cell.length_c   1.000
_cell.angle_alpha   90.00
_cell.angle_beta   90.00
_cell.angle_gamma   90.00
#
_symmetry.space_group_name_H-M   'P 1'
#
loop_
_entity.id
_entity.type
_entity.pdbx_description
1 polymer ?
#
loop_
_entity_poly.entity_id
_entity_poly.type
_entity_poly.pdbx_seq_one_letter_code
_entity_poly.pdbx_strand_id
1 'polypeptide(L)'
;MSYFVLDVYNTSEDIGKKGNHLITLSKLFQNDTDIFVPDTIALTKTFFYKVLEQSQNVDLSDFNNFCFTEEDTNIILSTIKERFGEKKLVVRSSATCEDSIFFSASGQYDSFLNISGDKPIIESIKKVYSSYFNDNSKLYMKCYDIDLDKESMVVLFQPVAPVVKSGVAFSCDPVDGTKKYIIEYTHGLGTAVVEGRGNVNCIEVEENEVSAQDTIVVRLVNAVKRIRDTFGYEVDVEWGIDAEDNIHIFQTRAVIIKKAVLDVDYKDIEVIECMPISQGFCIANIAPINNKECDTFLYKDCDYFCDNLDLLLVSRGIITTDKNRLSHFSNIIREFIKPGVYIEDLAYKKNNLYVLDGYNGKIVDFESLSNKSKVDFLFTYFNYIGQRYKESFERYNGIVGIVQENKMEQVVFDIDEDKTISLLEANGFCKYEVAQQIYTYDINDDFLIKENTLFRIQASVEGVQLQLKQLDLSERAYRKERTVLIKFENLEYAQRFVKSFNAHETGYQERNITRYKLDDISINVTKWPGCAPYLGVEVSELSKLEDVKSKLELDGCYACGMGGKEIFERLNLSLEECSFKSN
;
A
#
# COMPACT_ATOMS: atom_id res chain seq x y z
N MET A 1 -34.29 8.04 29.02
CA MET A 1 -33.46 8.19 27.80
C MET A 1 -34.38 8.40 26.61
N SER A 2 -34.12 9.42 25.79
CA SER A 2 -34.85 9.67 24.54
C SER A 2 -34.56 8.55 23.52
N TYR A 3 -35.27 8.52 22.39
CA TYR A 3 -35.08 7.50 21.36
C TYR A 3 -33.70 7.55 20.66
N PHE A 4 -32.87 8.54 20.95
CA PHE A 4 -31.62 8.78 20.23
C PHE A 4 -30.38 9.00 21.12
N VAL A 5 -30.54 8.95 22.44
CA VAL A 5 -29.41 8.90 23.39
C VAL A 5 -29.53 7.59 24.17
N LEU A 6 -28.57 6.69 23.98
CA LEU A 6 -28.63 5.33 24.50
C LEU A 6 -27.49 5.03 25.47
N ASP A 7 -27.78 4.21 26.49
CA ASP A 7 -26.74 3.51 27.25
C ASP A 7 -26.13 2.42 26.35
N VAL A 8 -24.83 2.51 26.10
CA VAL A 8 -24.11 1.61 25.18
C VAL A 8 -24.20 0.16 25.64
N TYR A 9 -24.22 -0.11 26.94
CA TYR A 9 -24.17 -1.49 27.45
C TYR A 9 -25.54 -2.14 27.59
N ASN A 10 -26.61 -1.37 27.37
CA ASN A 10 -28.00 -1.81 27.50
C ASN A 10 -28.80 -1.69 26.19
N THR A 11 -28.15 -1.49 25.04
CA THR A 11 -28.80 -1.34 23.74
C THR A 11 -28.66 -2.58 22.84
N SER A 12 -29.63 -2.77 21.95
CA SER A 12 -29.55 -3.68 20.80
C SER A 12 -29.35 -2.95 19.47
N GLU A 13 -29.30 -1.62 19.49
CA GLU A 13 -29.04 -0.80 18.31
C GLU A 13 -27.55 -0.82 17.94
N ASP A 14 -27.29 -0.70 16.65
CA ASP A 14 -25.93 -0.51 16.15
C ASP A 14 -25.45 0.91 16.47
N ILE A 15 -24.39 0.99 17.27
CA ILE A 15 -23.77 2.21 17.79
C ILE A 15 -22.40 2.49 17.13
N GLY A 16 -22.20 1.96 15.93
CA GLY A 16 -20.93 2.06 15.20
C GLY A 16 -19.87 1.11 15.75
N LYS A 17 -18.73 1.05 15.08
CA LYS A 17 -17.72 -0.01 15.29
C LYS A 17 -17.04 0.08 16.66
N LYS A 18 -16.57 1.26 17.06
CA LYS A 18 -16.00 1.49 18.40
C LYS A 18 -17.01 1.22 19.51
N GLY A 19 -18.25 1.67 19.32
CA GLY A 19 -19.34 1.37 20.27
C GLY A 19 -19.56 -0.13 20.45
N ASN A 20 -19.64 -0.89 19.34
CA ASN A 20 -19.81 -2.34 19.38
C ASN A 20 -18.61 -3.07 20.01
N HIS A 21 -17.38 -2.56 19.79
CA HIS A 21 -16.19 -3.06 20.47
C HIS A 21 -16.28 -2.83 21.98
N LEU A 22 -16.71 -1.64 22.43
CA LEU A 22 -16.92 -1.35 23.85
C LEU A 22 -17.96 -2.27 24.50
N ILE A 23 -19.06 -2.59 23.82
CA ILE A 23 -20.05 -3.57 24.33
C ILE A 23 -19.37 -4.92 24.61
N THR A 24 -18.52 -5.36 23.69
CA THR A 24 -17.80 -6.63 23.81
C THR A 24 -16.80 -6.59 24.96
N LEU A 25 -16.03 -5.52 25.08
CA LEU A 25 -15.08 -5.29 26.18
C LEU A 25 -15.77 -5.24 27.54
N SER A 26 -16.88 -4.52 27.64
CA SER A 26 -17.65 -4.39 28.89
C SER A 26 -18.17 -5.75 29.36
N LYS A 27 -18.69 -6.59 28.46
CA LYS A 27 -19.08 -7.97 28.77
C LYS A 27 -17.89 -8.85 29.18
N LEU A 28 -16.74 -8.66 28.54
CA LEU A 28 -15.52 -9.43 28.81
C LEU A 28 -14.98 -9.18 30.23
N PHE A 29 -15.05 -7.93 30.70
CA PHE A 29 -14.48 -7.50 31.98
C PHE A 29 -15.52 -7.22 33.07
N GLN A 30 -16.80 -7.54 32.85
CA GLN A 30 -17.90 -7.24 33.78
C GLN A 30 -17.72 -7.83 35.20
N ASN A 31 -16.93 -8.90 35.33
CA ASN A 31 -16.68 -9.60 36.60
C ASN A 31 -15.30 -9.30 37.19
N ASP A 32 -14.47 -8.54 36.49
CA ASP A 32 -13.16 -8.13 36.98
C ASP A 32 -13.32 -6.99 37.99
N THR A 33 -12.52 -7.03 39.05
CA THR A 33 -12.55 -6.01 40.12
C THR A 33 -11.53 -4.90 39.91
N ASP A 34 -10.61 -5.10 38.97
CA ASP A 34 -9.39 -4.30 38.77
C ASP A 34 -9.14 -3.96 37.29
N ILE A 35 -10.07 -4.32 36.39
CA ILE A 35 -10.08 -3.97 34.97
C ILE A 35 -11.43 -3.33 34.65
N PHE A 36 -11.41 -2.12 34.13
CA PHE A 36 -12.60 -1.31 33.88
C PHE A 36 -12.70 -0.89 32.42
N VAL A 37 -13.92 -0.83 31.91
CA VAL A 37 -14.25 -0.21 30.62
C VAL A 37 -15.08 1.04 30.93
N PRO A 38 -14.79 2.22 30.35
CA PRO A 38 -15.49 3.45 30.68
C PRO A 38 -17.01 3.34 30.52
N ASP A 39 -17.76 3.91 31.46
CA ASP A 39 -19.19 4.10 31.29
C ASP A 39 -19.46 4.96 30.05
N THR A 40 -20.37 4.53 29.18
CA THR A 40 -20.51 5.11 27.84
C THR A 40 -21.98 5.30 27.49
N ILE A 41 -22.33 6.49 26.99
CA ILE A 41 -23.59 6.72 26.29
C ILE A 41 -23.31 7.11 24.83
N ALA A 42 -24.26 6.83 23.95
CA ALA A 42 -24.15 7.06 22.52
C ALA A 42 -25.28 7.95 22.00
N LEU A 43 -24.94 8.88 21.12
CA LEU A 43 -25.86 9.62 20.27
C LEU A 43 -26.01 8.87 18.94
N THR A 44 -27.18 8.32 18.69
CA THR A 44 -27.38 7.27 17.68
C THR A 44 -27.33 7.79 16.24
N LYS A 45 -27.23 6.86 15.29
CA LYS A 45 -27.36 7.14 13.85
C LYS A 45 -28.70 7.78 13.49
N THR A 46 -29.75 7.51 14.26
CA THR A 46 -31.07 8.15 14.08
C THR A 46 -30.97 9.66 14.30
N PHE A 47 -30.19 10.10 15.30
CA PHE A 47 -29.93 11.53 15.48
C PHE A 47 -29.09 12.10 14.34
N PHE A 48 -28.06 11.38 13.91
CA PHE A 48 -27.23 11.78 12.77
C PHE A 48 -28.09 12.05 11.52
N TYR A 49 -28.94 11.12 11.10
CA TYR A 49 -29.84 11.32 9.95
C TYR A 49 -30.82 12.48 10.15
N LYS A 50 -31.39 12.62 11.35
CA LYS A 50 -32.24 13.77 11.70
C LYS A 50 -31.53 15.11 11.48
N VAL A 51 -30.27 15.22 11.93
CA VAL A 51 -29.47 16.44 11.77
C VAL A 51 -29.10 16.68 10.30
N LEU A 52 -28.81 15.63 9.53
CA LEU A 52 -28.55 15.76 8.09
C LEU A 52 -29.77 16.26 7.33
N GLU A 53 -30.96 15.77 7.65
CA GLU A 53 -32.21 16.28 7.06
C GLU A 53 -32.45 17.77 7.38
N GLN A 54 -32.05 18.22 8.56
CA GLN A 54 -32.15 19.63 8.97
C GLN A 54 -31.05 20.51 8.34
N SER A 55 -29.95 19.91 7.89
CA SER A 55 -28.76 20.59 7.37
C SER A 55 -28.59 20.33 5.86
N GLN A 56 -29.71 20.30 5.11
CA GLN A 56 -29.66 20.10 3.65
C GLN A 56 -29.13 21.34 2.91
N ASN A 57 -28.42 21.11 1.81
CA ASN A 57 -27.87 22.15 0.90
C ASN A 57 -26.85 23.10 1.53
N VAL A 58 -26.18 22.68 2.59
CA VAL A 58 -25.05 23.40 3.20
C VAL A 58 -23.78 22.56 3.15
N ASP A 59 -22.64 23.21 3.29
CA ASP A 59 -21.35 22.52 3.38
C ASP A 59 -21.24 21.82 4.74
N LEU A 60 -21.38 20.49 4.74
CA LEU A 60 -21.30 19.66 5.95
C LEU A 60 -19.87 19.48 6.48
N SER A 61 -18.85 20.00 5.79
CA SER A 61 -17.48 20.03 6.31
C SER A 61 -17.26 21.17 7.33
N ASP A 62 -18.12 22.19 7.35
CA ASP A 62 -18.12 23.23 8.36
C ASP A 62 -19.09 22.88 9.49
N PHE A 63 -18.56 22.64 10.70
CA PHE A 63 -19.35 22.28 11.86
C PHE A 63 -20.41 23.34 12.25
N ASN A 64 -20.23 24.60 11.84
CA ASN A 64 -21.21 25.68 12.12
C ASN A 64 -22.54 25.47 11.38
N ASN A 65 -22.52 24.71 10.29
CA ASN A 65 -23.70 24.47 9.45
C ASN A 65 -24.66 23.41 10.04
N PHE A 66 -24.22 22.64 11.04
CA PHE A 66 -25.09 21.67 11.70
C PHE A 66 -26.08 22.37 12.62
N CYS A 67 -27.38 22.21 12.34
CA CYS A 67 -28.47 22.82 13.10
C CYS A 67 -29.03 21.83 14.13
N PHE A 68 -29.09 22.26 15.40
CA PHE A 68 -29.62 21.47 16.51
C PHE A 68 -30.80 22.24 17.09
N THR A 69 -31.93 21.58 17.32
CA THR A 69 -33.07 22.24 17.97
C THR A 69 -32.77 22.48 19.46
N GLU A 70 -33.46 23.44 20.07
CA GLU A 70 -33.36 23.69 21.51
C GLU A 70 -33.79 22.46 22.31
N GLU A 71 -34.83 21.76 21.86
CA GLU A 71 -35.31 20.51 22.46
C GLU A 71 -34.24 19.41 22.42
N ASP A 72 -33.63 19.17 21.25
CA ASP A 72 -32.57 18.17 21.09
C ASP A 72 -31.36 18.48 21.97
N THR A 73 -30.95 19.75 22.00
CA THR A 73 -29.85 20.24 22.83
C THR A 73 -30.11 19.97 24.31
N ASN A 74 -31.31 20.32 24.79
CA ASN A 74 -31.70 20.11 26.18
C ASN A 74 -31.75 18.62 26.55
N ILE A 75 -32.25 17.76 25.66
CA ILE A 75 -32.29 16.30 25.87
C ILE A 75 -30.89 15.72 25.99
N ILE A 76 -29.98 16.08 25.08
CA ILE A 76 -28.59 15.59 25.08
C ILE A 76 -27.89 16.00 26.38
N LEU A 77 -27.93 17.29 26.71
CA LEU A 77 -27.24 17.85 27.88
C LEU A 77 -27.81 17.31 29.20
N SER A 78 -29.14 17.24 29.33
CA SER A 78 -29.77 16.69 30.53
C SER A 78 -29.43 15.21 30.73
N THR A 79 -29.41 14.40 29.66
CA THR A 79 -29.05 12.98 29.74
C THR A 79 -27.59 12.79 30.13
N ILE A 80 -26.68 13.56 29.53
CA ILE A 80 -25.25 13.57 29.89
C ILE A 80 -25.08 13.93 31.36
N LYS A 81 -25.74 14.99 31.82
CA LYS A 81 -25.64 15.49 33.19
C LYS A 81 -26.26 14.53 34.20
N GLU A 82 -27.36 13.88 33.87
CA GLU A 82 -27.98 12.83 34.70
C GLU A 82 -27.03 11.64 34.88
N ARG A 83 -26.36 11.22 33.80
CA ARG A 83 -25.48 10.03 33.84
C ARG A 83 -24.11 10.31 34.45
N PHE A 84 -23.48 11.43 34.08
CA PHE A 84 -22.08 11.72 34.41
C PHE A 84 -21.87 12.90 35.35
N GLY A 85 -22.90 13.69 35.65
CA GLY A 85 -22.79 14.91 36.45
C GLY A 85 -21.94 15.97 35.75
N GLU A 86 -21.07 16.64 36.51
CA GLU A 86 -20.17 17.70 36.04
C GLU A 86 -18.77 17.16 35.63
N LYS A 87 -18.64 15.84 35.41
CA LYS A 87 -17.37 15.23 35.00
C LYS A 87 -16.97 15.74 33.62
N LYS A 88 -15.65 15.90 33.41
CA LYS A 88 -15.10 16.11 32.07
C LYS A 88 -15.32 14.85 31.23
N LEU A 89 -15.57 15.06 29.95
CA LEU A 89 -15.92 14.00 29.00
C LEU A 89 -14.88 13.85 27.89
N VAL A 90 -14.82 12.63 27.37
CA VAL A 90 -14.29 12.29 26.06
C VAL A 90 -15.49 12.19 25.11
N VAL A 91 -15.43 12.88 23.97
CA VAL A 91 -16.41 12.83 22.90
C VAL A 91 -15.76 12.18 21.69
N ARG A 92 -16.19 10.96 21.31
CA ARG A 92 -15.54 10.16 20.27
C ARG A 92 -16.46 9.88 19.10
N SER A 93 -15.89 9.88 17.90
CA SER A 93 -16.50 9.31 16.70
C SER A 93 -16.66 7.78 16.86
N SER A 94 -17.73 7.23 16.31
CA SER A 94 -17.98 5.79 16.17
C SER A 94 -18.70 5.54 14.84
N ALA A 95 -17.94 5.48 13.76
CA ALA A 95 -18.51 5.27 12.42
C ALA A 95 -18.92 3.81 12.20
N THR A 96 -19.86 3.56 11.29
CA THR A 96 -20.24 2.18 10.91
C THR A 96 -19.19 1.50 10.03
N CYS A 97 -18.37 2.28 9.33
CA CYS A 97 -17.36 1.82 8.39
C CYS A 97 -15.92 1.82 8.93
N GLU A 98 -15.64 2.18 10.18
CA GLU A 98 -14.26 2.20 10.71
C GLU A 98 -13.85 0.89 11.40
N ASP A 99 -12.61 0.82 11.92
CA ASP A 99 -12.10 -0.27 12.76
C ASP A 99 -12.45 -1.70 12.27
N SER A 100 -12.32 -1.90 10.95
CA SER A 100 -12.48 -3.21 10.33
C SER A 100 -11.17 -4.01 10.38
N ILE A 101 -11.23 -5.31 10.06
CA ILE A 101 -10.03 -6.14 9.93
C ILE A 101 -9.20 -5.81 8.67
N PHE A 102 -9.70 -4.95 7.77
CA PHE A 102 -9.03 -4.57 6.52
C PHE A 102 -8.39 -3.18 6.58
N PHE A 103 -8.98 -2.27 7.37
CA PHE A 103 -8.57 -0.88 7.58
C PHE A 103 -9.24 -0.33 8.84
N SER A 104 -8.58 0.59 9.54
CA SER A 104 -9.08 1.18 10.79
C SER A 104 -9.67 2.58 10.65
N ALA A 105 -9.31 3.32 9.58
CA ALA A 105 -9.62 4.75 9.46
C ALA A 105 -8.97 5.61 10.57
N SER A 106 -7.76 5.21 10.97
CA SER A 106 -6.95 5.88 11.98
C SER A 106 -6.78 7.38 11.67
N GLY A 107 -7.16 8.23 12.63
CA GLY A 107 -7.01 9.68 12.53
C GLY A 107 -7.91 10.38 11.50
N GLN A 108 -8.86 9.69 10.88
CA GLN A 108 -9.76 10.30 9.88
C GLN A 108 -10.94 11.04 10.51
N TYR A 109 -11.42 10.56 11.66
CA TYR A 109 -12.55 11.15 12.37
C TYR A 109 -12.14 11.73 13.73
N ASP A 110 -12.75 12.85 14.09
CA ASP A 110 -12.36 13.60 15.28
C ASP A 110 -12.75 12.90 16.58
N SER A 111 -11.92 13.11 17.61
CA SER A 111 -12.22 12.78 19.00
C SER A 111 -11.69 13.89 19.90
N PHE A 112 -12.45 14.25 20.93
CA PHE A 112 -12.16 15.38 21.80
C PHE A 112 -12.07 14.94 23.26
N LEU A 113 -10.99 15.35 23.94
CA LEU A 113 -10.73 15.04 25.34
C LEU A 113 -10.97 16.27 26.24
N ASN A 114 -11.31 16.03 27.52
CA ASN A 114 -11.46 17.07 28.54
C ASN A 114 -12.57 18.09 28.26
N ILE A 115 -13.66 17.65 27.62
CA ILE A 115 -14.79 18.50 27.29
C ILE A 115 -15.69 18.69 28.52
N SER A 116 -16.03 19.94 28.82
CA SER A 116 -16.92 20.30 29.92
C SER A 116 -17.73 21.54 29.58
N GLY A 117 -18.97 21.58 30.06
CA GLY A 117 -19.91 22.67 29.81
C GLY A 117 -20.74 22.47 28.54
N ASP A 118 -21.94 23.03 28.57
CA ASP A 118 -22.98 22.77 27.57
C ASP A 118 -22.55 23.12 26.14
N LYS A 119 -22.02 24.33 25.94
CA LYS A 119 -21.59 24.79 24.62
C LYS A 119 -20.43 23.95 24.04
N PRO A 120 -19.32 23.72 24.76
CA PRO A 120 -18.25 22.83 24.30
C PRO A 120 -18.70 21.41 23.96
N ILE A 121 -19.65 20.85 24.72
CA ILE A 121 -20.22 19.51 24.42
C ILE A 121 -20.91 19.53 23.05
N ILE A 122 -21.82 20.48 22.81
CA ILE A 122 -22.54 20.56 21.53
C ILE A 122 -21.60 20.85 20.36
N GLU A 123 -20.64 21.76 20.53
CA GLU A 123 -19.63 22.03 19.49
C GLU A 123 -18.81 20.79 19.15
N SER A 124 -18.44 19.98 20.14
CA SER A 124 -17.69 18.74 19.92
C SER A 124 -18.49 17.73 19.11
N ILE A 125 -19.80 17.59 19.36
CA ILE A 125 -20.70 16.72 18.57
C ILE A 125 -20.72 17.18 17.11
N LYS A 126 -20.89 18.48 16.87
CA LYS A 126 -20.91 19.04 15.51
C LYS A 126 -19.59 18.83 14.78
N LYS A 127 -18.45 18.97 15.48
CA LYS A 127 -17.13 18.71 14.89
C LYS A 127 -16.92 17.25 14.55
N VAL A 128 -17.35 16.32 15.42
CA VAL A 128 -17.36 14.90 15.09
C VAL A 128 -18.16 14.64 13.80
N TYR A 129 -19.35 15.22 13.67
CA TYR A 129 -20.13 15.10 12.43
C TYR A 129 -19.46 15.77 11.23
N SER A 130 -18.86 16.94 11.37
CA SER A 130 -18.18 17.59 10.24
C SER A 130 -16.95 16.80 9.77
N SER A 131 -16.24 16.14 10.69
CA SER A 131 -15.08 15.29 10.36
C SER A 131 -15.46 14.12 9.43
N TYR A 132 -16.71 13.66 9.49
CA TYR A 132 -17.23 12.63 8.58
C TYR A 132 -17.27 13.09 7.12
N PHE A 133 -17.43 14.40 6.88
CA PHE A 133 -17.61 15.00 5.56
C PHE A 133 -16.40 15.80 5.06
N ASN A 134 -15.28 15.82 5.81
CA ASN A 134 -14.08 16.49 5.35
C ASN A 134 -13.46 15.77 4.13
N ASP A 135 -12.59 16.47 3.39
CA ASP A 135 -12.03 15.94 2.15
C ASP A 135 -11.12 14.73 2.38
N ASN A 136 -10.38 14.70 3.51
CA ASN A 136 -9.49 13.59 3.86
C ASN A 136 -10.27 12.30 4.13
N SER A 137 -11.32 12.34 4.94
CA SER A 137 -12.22 11.20 5.20
C SER A 137 -12.86 10.67 3.93
N LYS A 138 -13.36 11.56 3.07
CA LYS A 138 -13.94 11.18 1.78
C LYS A 138 -12.92 10.51 0.87
N LEU A 139 -11.72 11.07 0.78
CA LEU A 139 -10.63 10.52 -0.01
C LEU A 139 -10.18 9.16 0.53
N TYR A 140 -10.00 9.04 1.85
CA TYR A 140 -9.65 7.80 2.52
C TYR A 140 -10.68 6.70 2.26
N MET A 141 -11.98 7.01 2.43
CA MET A 141 -13.05 6.02 2.25
C MET A 141 -13.23 5.62 0.79
N LYS A 142 -13.02 6.56 -0.14
CA LYS A 142 -12.91 6.25 -1.56
C LYS A 142 -11.75 5.30 -1.84
N CYS A 143 -10.66 5.38 -1.08
CA CYS A 143 -9.55 4.42 -1.15
C CYS A 143 -9.86 3.05 -0.53
N TYR A 144 -11.10 2.78 -0.11
CA TYR A 144 -11.58 1.47 0.31
C TYR A 144 -12.90 1.08 -0.38
N ASP A 145 -13.28 1.79 -1.45
CA ASP A 145 -14.55 1.63 -2.16
C ASP A 145 -15.78 1.73 -1.26
N ILE A 146 -15.68 2.56 -0.22
CA ILE A 146 -16.75 2.78 0.75
C ILE A 146 -17.60 3.96 0.31
N ASP A 147 -18.87 3.67 0.10
CA ASP A 147 -19.89 4.66 -0.17
C ASP A 147 -20.39 5.27 1.14
N LEU A 148 -19.85 6.43 1.51
CA LEU A 148 -20.20 7.15 2.73
C LEU A 148 -21.68 7.52 2.84
N ASP A 149 -22.42 7.57 1.72
CA ASP A 149 -23.86 7.84 1.73
C ASP A 149 -24.67 6.66 2.32
N LYS A 150 -24.07 5.46 2.37
CA LYS A 150 -24.66 4.26 2.99
C LYS A 150 -24.22 4.04 4.43
N GLU A 151 -23.29 4.84 4.92
CA GLU A 151 -22.67 4.71 6.23
C GLU A 151 -23.20 5.80 7.18
N SER A 152 -22.85 5.73 8.46
CA SER A 152 -23.30 6.70 9.47
C SER A 152 -22.28 6.92 10.58
N MET A 153 -22.43 8.05 11.27
CA MET A 153 -21.60 8.44 12.41
C MET A 153 -22.40 8.44 13.70
N VAL A 154 -21.94 7.69 14.70
CA VAL A 154 -22.41 7.73 16.09
C VAL A 154 -21.42 8.54 16.93
N VAL A 155 -21.90 9.24 17.96
CA VAL A 155 -21.04 9.97 18.89
C VAL A 155 -21.10 9.33 20.27
N LEU A 156 -19.94 8.94 20.80
CA LEU A 156 -19.81 8.32 22.12
C LEU A 156 -19.36 9.36 23.15
N PHE A 157 -19.93 9.30 24.35
CA PHE A 157 -19.55 10.12 25.50
C PHE A 157 -19.09 9.23 26.64
N GLN A 158 -17.91 9.53 27.16
CA GLN A 158 -17.28 8.79 28.25
C GLN A 158 -16.71 9.77 29.29
N PRO A 159 -16.78 9.50 30.59
CA PRO A 159 -16.06 10.30 31.57
C PRO A 159 -14.56 10.11 31.38
N VAL A 160 -13.79 11.20 31.56
CA VAL A 160 -12.32 11.11 31.58
C VAL A 160 -11.89 10.23 32.76
N ALA A 161 -11.18 9.14 32.46
CA ALA A 161 -10.69 8.22 33.50
C ALA A 161 -9.55 8.86 34.31
N PRO A 162 -9.46 8.60 35.62
CA PRO A 162 -8.47 9.20 36.53
C PRO A 162 -7.10 8.51 36.44
N VAL A 163 -6.57 8.38 35.23
CA VAL A 163 -5.34 7.61 34.97
C VAL A 163 -4.07 8.42 35.19
N VAL A 164 -3.05 7.77 35.76
CA VAL A 164 -1.71 8.33 35.99
C VAL A 164 -0.70 7.90 34.91
N LYS A 165 -1.00 6.81 34.20
CA LYS A 165 -0.29 6.34 33.00
C LYS A 165 -1.31 5.92 31.96
N SER A 166 -1.02 6.13 30.69
CA SER A 166 -1.81 5.54 29.61
C SER A 166 -1.00 5.43 28.33
N GLY A 167 -1.54 4.64 27.42
CA GLY A 167 -0.87 4.31 26.19
C GLY A 167 -1.60 3.27 25.37
N VAL A 168 -0.84 2.59 24.52
CA VAL A 168 -1.32 1.57 23.59
C VAL A 168 -0.60 0.25 23.85
N ALA A 169 -1.29 -0.86 23.64
CA ALA A 169 -0.72 -2.19 23.75
C ALA A 169 -1.13 -3.04 22.54
N PHE A 170 -0.15 -3.62 21.87
CA PHE A 170 -0.33 -4.48 20.71
C PHE A 170 -0.10 -5.93 21.12
N SER A 171 -0.93 -6.84 20.61
CA SER A 171 -0.78 -8.27 20.85
C SER A 171 0.27 -8.97 19.95
N CYS A 172 0.82 -8.23 18.98
CA CYS A 172 1.92 -8.59 18.11
C CYS A 172 2.71 -7.33 17.72
N ASP A 173 3.87 -7.45 17.10
CA ASP A 173 4.53 -6.29 16.48
C ASP A 173 3.73 -5.84 15.26
N PRO A 174 3.19 -4.60 15.22
CA PRO A 174 2.34 -4.14 14.13
C PRO A 174 3.12 -3.85 12.84
N VAL A 175 4.45 -3.89 12.87
CA VAL A 175 5.28 -3.74 11.67
C VAL A 175 5.41 -5.05 10.92
N ASP A 176 5.74 -6.15 11.61
CA ASP A 176 6.05 -7.44 10.96
C ASP A 176 5.16 -8.63 11.36
N GLY A 177 4.31 -8.44 12.37
CA GLY A 177 3.46 -9.48 12.94
C GLY A 177 4.22 -10.55 13.70
N THR A 178 5.41 -10.24 14.21
CA THR A 178 6.14 -11.07 15.18
C THR A 178 5.31 -11.20 16.46
N LYS A 179 5.27 -12.42 17.02
CA LYS A 179 4.47 -12.76 18.20
C LYS A 179 5.14 -12.27 19.49
N LYS A 180 5.09 -10.96 19.72
CA LYS A 180 5.50 -10.28 20.96
C LYS A 180 4.49 -9.20 21.32
N TYR A 181 4.31 -8.95 22.60
CA TYR A 181 3.50 -7.83 23.08
C TYR A 181 4.33 -6.56 23.04
N ILE A 182 3.79 -5.48 22.49
CA ILE A 182 4.42 -4.15 22.50
C ILE A 182 3.54 -3.21 23.31
N ILE A 183 4.10 -2.58 24.34
CA ILE A 183 3.40 -1.64 25.20
C ILE A 183 4.12 -0.29 25.12
N GLU A 184 3.45 0.71 24.58
CA GLU A 184 3.92 2.09 24.58
C GLU A 184 3.09 2.94 25.54
N TYR A 185 3.74 3.75 26.38
CA TYR A 185 3.03 4.56 27.38
C TYR A 185 3.74 5.85 27.75
N THR A 186 2.95 6.78 28.29
CA THR A 186 3.40 8.02 28.92
C THR A 186 2.68 8.25 30.25
N HIS A 187 3.11 9.27 30.99
CA HIS A 187 2.43 9.71 32.20
C HIS A 187 1.26 10.65 31.86
N GLY A 188 0.13 10.49 32.56
CA GLY A 188 -1.10 11.25 32.31
C GLY A 188 -2.01 10.61 31.26
N LEU A 189 -2.74 11.42 30.50
CA LEU A 189 -3.88 11.01 29.67
C LEU A 189 -3.53 10.48 28.26
N GLY A 190 -2.26 10.24 27.94
CA GLY A 190 -1.88 9.40 26.78
C GLY A 190 -2.15 9.95 25.38
N THR A 191 -2.74 11.14 25.26
CA THR A 191 -2.89 11.83 23.95
C THR A 191 -1.55 11.96 23.24
N ALA A 192 -0.48 12.18 24.00
CA ALA A 192 0.90 12.17 23.55
C ALA A 192 1.33 10.85 22.89
N VAL A 193 0.91 9.68 23.37
CA VAL A 193 1.30 8.38 22.77
C VAL A 193 0.56 8.16 21.46
N VAL A 194 -0.76 8.43 21.46
CA VAL A 194 -1.64 8.24 20.31
C VAL A 194 -1.31 9.20 19.16
N GLU A 195 -1.00 10.46 19.48
CA GLU A 195 -0.54 11.47 18.52
C GLU A 195 0.94 11.32 18.14
N GLY A 196 1.70 10.44 18.80
CA GLY A 196 3.14 10.31 18.58
C GLY A 196 3.91 11.60 18.91
N ARG A 197 3.71 12.14 20.12
CA ARG A 197 4.39 13.34 20.63
C ARG A 197 5.00 13.08 22.01
N GLY A 198 6.24 13.49 22.22
CA GLY A 198 6.91 13.46 23.53
C GLY A 198 7.67 12.16 23.86
N ASN A 199 8.19 12.07 25.08
CA ASN A 199 8.94 10.89 25.54
C ASN A 199 7.99 9.73 25.83
N VAL A 200 7.89 8.81 24.88
CA VAL A 200 7.13 7.56 25.00
C VAL A 200 8.06 6.45 25.50
N ASN A 201 7.64 5.72 26.53
CA ASN A 201 8.33 4.51 26.97
C ASN A 201 7.80 3.32 26.17
N CYS A 202 8.68 2.40 25.78
CA CYS A 202 8.32 1.19 25.05
C CYS A 202 8.81 -0.04 25.82
N ILE A 203 7.93 -1.04 25.97
CA ILE A 203 8.25 -2.35 26.55
C ILE A 203 7.86 -3.40 25.51
N GLU A 204 8.80 -4.27 25.17
CA GLU A 204 8.57 -5.43 24.33
C GLU A 204 8.66 -6.70 25.18
N VAL A 205 7.68 -7.59 25.07
CA VAL A 205 7.59 -8.81 25.89
C VAL A 205 7.25 -10.00 25.00
N GLU A 206 8.14 -10.99 24.95
CA GLU A 206 7.83 -12.27 24.29
C GLU A 206 6.81 -13.07 25.12
N GLU A 207 5.95 -13.86 24.46
CA GLU A 207 4.84 -14.55 25.13
C GLU A 207 5.29 -15.53 26.23
N ASN A 208 6.49 -16.12 26.09
CA ASN A 208 7.14 -17.00 27.07
C ASN A 208 7.81 -16.23 28.23
N GLU A 209 8.04 -14.93 28.10
CA GLU A 209 8.74 -14.10 29.10
C GLU A 209 7.80 -13.24 29.93
N VAL A 210 6.49 -13.24 29.62
CA VAL A 210 5.48 -12.44 30.32
C VAL A 210 5.55 -12.62 31.83
N SER A 211 5.69 -13.85 32.33
CA SER A 211 5.70 -14.13 33.77
C SER A 211 6.90 -13.55 34.53
N ALA A 212 7.96 -13.13 33.84
CA ALA A 212 9.16 -12.52 34.43
C ALA A 212 9.07 -10.98 34.51
N GLN A 213 8.01 -10.37 33.97
CA GLN A 213 7.82 -8.92 33.97
C GLN A 213 7.20 -8.39 35.26
N ASP A 214 7.20 -7.07 35.42
CA ASP A 214 6.49 -6.40 36.51
C ASP A 214 5.00 -6.78 36.54
N THR A 215 4.43 -6.93 37.74
CA THR A 215 3.05 -7.42 37.96
C THR A 215 2.01 -6.67 37.13
N ILE A 216 2.17 -5.35 36.96
CA ILE A 216 1.24 -4.53 36.18
C ILE A 216 1.34 -4.81 34.67
N VAL A 217 2.54 -5.06 34.16
CA VAL A 217 2.78 -5.47 32.77
C VAL A 217 2.14 -6.83 32.52
N VAL A 218 2.32 -7.79 33.45
CA VAL A 218 1.68 -9.11 33.36
C VAL A 218 0.16 -8.99 33.30
N ARG A 219 -0.45 -8.17 34.17
CA ARG A 219 -1.90 -7.94 34.18
C ARG A 219 -2.39 -7.31 32.88
N LEU A 220 -1.68 -6.31 32.37
CA LEU A 220 -2.02 -5.66 31.09
C LEU A 220 -1.91 -6.62 29.90
N VAL A 221 -0.81 -7.38 29.80
CA VAL A 221 -0.63 -8.39 28.75
C VAL A 221 -1.73 -9.45 28.80
N ASN A 222 -2.13 -9.90 30.00
CA ASN A 222 -3.24 -10.84 30.15
C ASN A 222 -4.58 -10.24 29.72
N ALA A 223 -4.82 -8.94 29.98
CA ALA A 223 -6.00 -8.25 29.50
C ALA A 223 -6.00 -8.18 27.96
N VAL A 224 -4.88 -7.77 27.34
CA VAL A 224 -4.71 -7.73 25.88
C VAL A 224 -4.91 -9.11 25.26
N LYS A 225 -4.37 -10.17 25.88
CA LYS A 225 -4.57 -11.55 25.45
C LYS A 225 -6.04 -11.96 25.47
N ARG A 226 -6.77 -11.66 26.55
CA ARG A 226 -8.21 -11.93 26.64
C ARG A 226 -9.00 -11.18 25.56
N ILE A 227 -8.61 -9.94 25.26
CA ILE A 227 -9.22 -9.14 24.20
C ILE A 227 -8.95 -9.80 22.84
N ARG A 228 -7.69 -10.09 22.51
CA ARG A 228 -7.28 -10.80 21.28
C ARG A 228 -8.09 -12.08 21.09
N ASP A 229 -8.15 -12.92 22.11
CA ASP A 229 -8.82 -14.23 22.05
C ASP A 229 -10.35 -14.07 21.88
N THR A 230 -10.94 -13.00 22.42
CA THR A 230 -12.37 -12.68 22.26
C THR A 230 -12.71 -12.19 20.86
N PHE A 231 -11.86 -11.36 20.26
CA PHE A 231 -12.07 -10.81 18.91
C PHE A 231 -11.60 -11.75 17.79
N GLY A 232 -10.68 -12.67 18.08
CA GLY A 232 -10.20 -13.69 17.15
C GLY A 232 -9.13 -13.19 16.16
N TYR A 233 -8.56 -12.02 16.40
CA TYR A 233 -7.50 -11.41 15.59
C TYR A 233 -6.52 -10.64 16.48
N GLU A 234 -5.35 -10.28 15.96
CA GLU A 234 -4.38 -9.45 16.69
C GLU A 234 -4.95 -8.04 16.93
N VAL A 235 -4.76 -7.50 18.13
CA VAL A 235 -5.42 -6.28 18.60
C VAL A 235 -4.44 -5.17 18.99
N ASP A 236 -4.85 -3.94 18.69
CA ASP A 236 -4.32 -2.68 19.21
C ASP A 236 -5.31 -2.18 20.28
N VAL A 237 -4.83 -2.03 21.51
CA VAL A 237 -5.64 -1.70 22.70
C VAL A 237 -5.18 -0.38 23.29
N GLU A 238 -6.08 0.60 23.38
CA GLU A 238 -5.86 1.81 24.16
C GLU A 238 -6.20 1.55 25.63
N TRP A 239 -5.26 1.86 26.52
CA TRP A 239 -5.39 1.55 27.95
C TRP A 239 -4.86 2.68 28.85
N GLY A 240 -5.26 2.66 30.12
CA GLY A 240 -4.70 3.50 31.17
C GLY A 240 -4.63 2.79 32.52
N ILE A 241 -3.76 3.26 33.39
CA ILE A 241 -3.60 2.77 34.76
C ILE A 241 -3.83 3.94 35.71
N ASP A 242 -4.70 3.75 36.71
CA ASP A 242 -4.97 4.75 37.74
C ASP A 242 -3.99 4.66 38.93
N ALA A 243 -4.17 5.54 39.91
CA ALA A 243 -3.29 5.61 41.08
C ALA A 243 -3.38 4.38 42.01
N GLU A 244 -4.38 3.51 41.82
CA GLU A 244 -4.61 2.28 42.57
C GLU A 244 -4.15 1.03 41.78
N ASP A 245 -3.42 1.23 40.68
CA ASP A 245 -3.00 0.18 39.74
C ASP A 245 -4.17 -0.57 39.08
N ASN A 246 -5.37 0.03 38.99
CA ASN A 246 -6.44 -0.54 38.18
C ASN A 246 -6.23 -0.22 36.71
N ILE A 247 -6.59 -1.16 35.84
CA ILE A 247 -6.46 -1.03 34.39
C ILE A 247 -7.78 -0.51 33.83
N HIS A 248 -7.72 0.48 32.96
CA HIS A 248 -8.84 1.03 32.22
C HIS A 248 -8.62 0.74 30.74
N ILE A 249 -9.54 0.04 30.09
CA ILE A 249 -9.49 -0.26 28.65
C ILE A 249 -10.41 0.72 27.92
N PHE A 250 -9.82 1.60 27.12
CA PHE A 250 -10.56 2.69 26.46
C PHE A 250 -11.12 2.30 25.10
N GLN A 251 -10.35 1.52 24.32
CA GLN A 251 -10.72 1.11 22.97
C GLN A 251 -9.90 -0.11 22.57
N THR A 252 -10.41 -0.86 21.60
CA THR A 252 -9.63 -1.87 20.88
C THR A 252 -10.00 -1.87 19.40
N ARG A 253 -9.05 -2.25 18.55
CA ARG A 253 -9.25 -2.51 17.12
C ARG A 253 -8.30 -3.58 16.61
N ALA A 254 -8.48 -4.02 15.37
CA ALA A 254 -7.60 -4.99 14.73
C ALA A 254 -6.23 -4.37 14.36
N VAL A 255 -5.16 -5.15 14.53
CA VAL A 255 -3.85 -4.86 13.93
C VAL A 255 -3.85 -5.38 12.51
N ILE A 256 -3.58 -4.50 11.56
CA ILE A 256 -3.56 -4.85 10.13
C ILE A 256 -2.13 -5.21 9.75
N ILE A 257 -1.90 -6.51 9.55
CA ILE A 257 -0.61 -7.04 9.13
C ILE A 257 -0.75 -7.64 7.75
N LYS A 258 -0.07 -7.05 6.77
CA LYS A 258 0.03 -7.60 5.42
C LYS A 258 1.40 -8.24 5.26
N LYS A 259 1.50 -9.54 5.57
CA LYS A 259 2.76 -10.28 5.51
C LYS A 259 3.19 -10.48 4.07
N ALA A 260 4.34 -9.92 3.71
CA ALA A 260 5.20 -10.52 2.69
C ALA A 260 6.62 -10.53 3.24
N VAL A 261 7.42 -11.51 2.84
CA VAL A 261 8.84 -11.56 3.20
C VAL A 261 9.59 -11.26 1.93
N LEU A 262 10.43 -10.21 1.99
CA LEU A 262 11.36 -9.90 0.92
C LEU A 262 12.76 -10.14 1.44
N ASP A 263 13.45 -11.12 0.86
CA ASP A 263 14.84 -11.40 1.16
C ASP A 263 15.72 -10.70 0.12
N VAL A 264 16.53 -9.76 0.58
CA VAL A 264 17.40 -8.95 -0.26
C VAL A 264 18.82 -9.12 0.25
N ASP A 265 19.73 -9.56 -0.62
CA ASP A 265 21.14 -9.67 -0.29
C ASP A 265 21.82 -8.30 -0.36
N TYR A 266 22.23 -7.80 0.80
CA TYR A 266 22.95 -6.52 0.97
C TYR A 266 24.46 -6.69 1.05
N LYS A 267 24.98 -7.90 0.78
CA LYS A 267 26.42 -8.15 0.87
C LYS A 267 27.19 -7.22 -0.07
N ASP A 268 28.23 -6.59 0.46
CA ASP A 268 29.10 -5.65 -0.24
C ASP A 268 28.38 -4.40 -0.79
N ILE A 269 27.19 -4.07 -0.26
CA ILE A 269 26.42 -2.86 -0.59
C ILE A 269 26.48 -1.88 0.59
N GLU A 270 26.74 -0.60 0.30
CA GLU A 270 26.63 0.46 1.29
C GLU A 270 25.15 0.73 1.60
N VAL A 271 24.79 0.65 2.87
CA VAL A 271 23.40 0.81 3.35
C VAL A 271 23.33 1.88 4.42
N ILE A 272 22.24 2.64 4.40
CA ILE A 272 21.85 3.54 5.48
C ILE A 272 20.84 2.79 6.34
N GLU A 273 21.26 2.43 7.55
CA GLU A 273 20.40 1.77 8.54
C GLU A 273 19.39 2.77 9.12
N CYS A 274 18.13 2.36 9.16
CA CYS A 274 17.01 3.17 9.64
C CYS A 274 16.00 2.29 10.38
N MET A 275 15.06 2.92 11.07
CA MET A 275 14.07 2.17 11.85
C MET A 275 12.82 1.92 11.00
N PRO A 276 12.37 0.67 10.83
CA PRO A 276 11.18 0.37 10.04
C PRO A 276 9.90 0.81 10.75
N ILE A 277 9.06 1.55 10.04
CA ILE A 277 7.72 1.96 10.49
C ILE A 277 6.63 1.16 9.76
N SER A 278 6.81 0.97 8.45
CA SER A 278 5.86 0.26 7.61
C SER A 278 6.59 -0.57 6.57
N GLN A 279 6.18 -1.83 6.45
CA GLN A 279 6.77 -2.78 5.52
C GLN A 279 6.46 -2.43 4.07
N GLY A 280 7.45 -2.65 3.22
CA GLY A 280 7.32 -2.51 1.78
C GLY A 280 8.68 -2.33 1.13
N PHE A 281 8.71 -2.33 -0.19
CA PHE A 281 9.94 -2.16 -0.95
C PHE A 281 9.69 -1.29 -2.16
N CYS A 282 10.53 -0.28 -2.36
CA CYS A 282 10.34 0.64 -3.47
C CYS A 282 11.66 1.25 -3.95
N ILE A 283 11.65 1.71 -5.20
CA ILE A 283 12.72 2.50 -5.81
C ILE A 283 12.13 3.81 -6.33
N ALA A 284 12.68 4.94 -5.86
CA ALA A 284 12.21 6.27 -6.23
C ALA A 284 13.26 7.35 -5.93
N ASN A 285 13.06 8.55 -6.47
CA ASN A 285 13.77 9.74 -6.04
C ASN A 285 13.25 10.20 -4.67
N ILE A 286 14.10 10.86 -3.88
CA ILE A 286 13.68 11.53 -2.64
C ILE A 286 13.28 12.98 -2.94
N ALA A 287 12.08 13.37 -2.54
CA ALA A 287 11.59 14.74 -2.66
C ALA A 287 11.22 15.32 -1.28
N PRO A 288 11.60 16.59 -1.01
CA PRO A 288 11.09 17.30 0.15
C PRO A 288 9.59 17.57 -0.05
N ILE A 289 8.78 17.48 1.00
CA ILE A 289 7.32 17.52 0.92
C ILE A 289 6.74 18.75 0.21
N ASN A 290 7.46 19.88 0.25
CA ASN A 290 7.02 21.13 -0.37
C ASN A 290 7.02 21.04 -1.91
N ASN A 291 7.71 20.05 -2.46
CA ASN A 291 7.71 19.71 -3.86
C ASN A 291 6.69 18.57 -4.02
N LYS A 292 5.46 18.91 -4.44
CA LYS A 292 4.34 17.95 -4.65
C LYS A 292 4.60 17.00 -5.82
N GLU A 293 5.79 16.40 -5.88
CA GLU A 293 6.22 15.49 -6.93
C GLU A 293 5.68 14.09 -6.64
N CYS A 294 4.75 13.65 -7.48
CA CYS A 294 4.25 12.28 -7.48
C CYS A 294 5.40 11.28 -7.68
N ASP A 295 5.19 10.03 -7.25
CA ASP A 295 6.12 8.92 -7.49
C ASP A 295 7.52 9.10 -6.83
N THR A 296 7.60 9.83 -5.71
CA THR A 296 8.83 10.05 -4.93
C THR A 296 8.71 9.51 -3.49
N PHE A 297 9.85 9.38 -2.79
CA PHE A 297 9.87 9.25 -1.34
C PHE A 297 9.70 10.62 -0.69
N LEU A 298 8.67 10.77 0.13
CA LEU A 298 8.42 12.02 0.84
C LEU A 298 9.19 12.04 2.16
N TYR A 299 9.95 13.11 2.39
CA TYR A 299 10.77 13.31 3.59
C TYR A 299 10.23 14.45 4.47
N LYS A 300 9.63 14.13 5.64
CA LYS A 300 9.22 15.10 6.69
C LYS A 300 8.61 14.48 7.97
N ASP A 301 8.22 15.35 8.90
CA ASP A 301 7.36 15.10 10.07
C ASP A 301 5.95 14.57 9.69
N CYS A 302 5.41 13.71 10.55
CA CYS A 302 4.15 12.96 10.40
C CYS A 302 2.91 13.84 10.29
N ASP A 303 2.82 14.93 11.07
CA ASP A 303 1.63 15.79 11.17
C ASP A 303 1.20 16.32 9.80
N TYR A 304 2.17 16.67 8.95
CA TYR A 304 1.88 17.18 7.61
C TYR A 304 1.15 16.13 6.74
N PHE A 305 1.49 14.85 6.86
CA PHE A 305 0.94 13.82 6.01
C PHE A 305 -0.50 13.44 6.38
N CYS A 306 -0.84 13.46 7.67
CA CYS A 306 -2.22 13.25 8.12
C CYS A 306 -3.18 14.30 7.52
N ASP A 307 -2.70 15.53 7.37
CA ASP A 307 -3.47 16.63 6.79
C ASP A 307 -3.48 16.61 5.25
N ASN A 308 -2.53 15.93 4.60
CA ASN A 308 -2.35 15.90 3.14
C ASN A 308 -2.34 14.47 2.61
N LEU A 309 -3.47 13.78 2.77
CA LEU A 309 -3.63 12.39 2.35
C LEU A 309 -3.45 12.21 0.83
N ASP A 310 -3.81 13.21 0.04
CA ASP A 310 -3.59 13.25 -1.41
C ASP A 310 -2.11 13.04 -1.78
N LEU A 311 -1.20 13.71 -1.07
CA LEU A 311 0.23 13.57 -1.25
C LEU A 311 0.74 12.19 -0.83
N LEU A 312 0.23 11.66 0.28
CA LEU A 312 0.57 10.31 0.73
C LEU A 312 0.19 9.25 -0.32
N LEU A 313 -0.99 9.38 -0.94
CA LEU A 313 -1.48 8.43 -1.94
C LEU A 313 -0.60 8.41 -3.19
N VAL A 314 -0.14 9.58 -3.67
CA VAL A 314 0.71 9.67 -4.87
C VAL A 314 2.21 9.41 -4.61
N SER A 315 2.63 9.36 -3.34
CA SER A 315 4.00 9.02 -2.96
C SER A 315 4.33 7.53 -3.20
N ARG A 316 5.62 7.19 -3.24
CA ARG A 316 6.08 5.80 -3.36
C ARG A 316 6.45 5.15 -2.02
N GLY A 317 6.76 5.99 -1.04
CA GLY A 317 7.19 5.59 0.28
C GLY A 317 7.46 6.82 1.12
N ILE A 318 7.63 6.62 2.42
CA ILE A 318 7.79 7.68 3.40
C ILE A 318 9.12 7.50 4.12
N ILE A 319 9.84 8.61 4.26
CA ILE A 319 10.97 8.75 5.17
C ILE A 319 10.59 9.84 6.17
N THR A 320 10.60 9.54 7.46
CA THR A 320 10.17 10.50 8.48
C THR A 320 11.24 10.73 9.55
N THR A 321 11.20 11.93 10.10
CA THR A 321 11.98 12.41 11.25
C THR A 321 11.26 12.19 12.58
N ASP A 322 10.09 11.56 12.57
CA ASP A 322 9.36 11.18 13.78
C ASP A 322 9.50 9.69 14.09
N LYS A 323 10.01 9.41 15.29
CA LYS A 323 10.33 8.04 15.74
C LYS A 323 9.10 7.18 16.05
N ASN A 324 7.88 7.70 15.91
CA ASN A 324 6.71 7.04 16.48
C ASN A 324 6.12 5.98 15.57
N ARG A 325 6.64 4.75 15.68
CA ARG A 325 6.20 3.55 14.91
C ARG A 325 4.72 3.23 15.09
N LEU A 326 4.09 3.66 16.18
CA LEU A 326 2.71 3.30 16.54
C LEU A 326 1.72 4.45 16.43
N SER A 327 2.15 5.60 15.90
CA SER A 327 1.30 6.78 15.68
C SER A 327 0.14 6.50 14.72
N HIS A 328 -0.88 7.37 14.74
CA HIS A 328 -1.95 7.35 13.75
C HIS A 328 -1.43 7.32 12.32
N PHE A 329 -0.41 8.13 12.02
CA PHE A 329 0.24 8.18 10.72
C PHE A 329 0.84 6.83 10.32
N SER A 330 1.56 6.20 11.25
CA SER A 330 2.17 4.89 11.02
C SER A 330 1.14 3.81 10.69
N ASN A 331 -0.06 3.87 11.29
CA ASN A 331 -1.17 2.98 10.92
C ASN A 331 -1.67 3.25 9.50
N ILE A 332 -1.88 4.52 9.13
CA ILE A 332 -2.36 4.90 7.80
C ILE A 332 -1.41 4.38 6.71
N ILE A 333 -0.10 4.56 6.88
CA ILE A 333 0.86 4.10 5.85
C ILE A 333 0.95 2.57 5.76
N ARG A 334 0.75 1.85 6.87
CA ARG A 334 0.66 0.38 6.88
C ARG A 334 -0.58 -0.11 6.15
N GLU A 335 -1.70 0.56 6.36
CA GLU A 335 -2.98 0.28 5.70
C GLU A 335 -2.89 0.43 4.18
N PHE A 336 -2.23 1.51 3.72
CA PHE A 336 -1.92 1.75 2.31
C PHE A 336 -0.72 0.97 1.77
N ILE A 337 -0.04 0.17 2.61
CA ILE A 337 1.13 -0.63 2.21
C ILE A 337 2.25 0.25 1.62
N LYS A 338 2.41 1.47 2.14
CA LYS A 338 3.50 2.35 1.75
C LYS A 338 4.73 1.99 2.60
N PRO A 339 5.89 1.69 1.98
CA PRO A 339 7.13 1.50 2.74
C PRO A 339 7.43 2.78 3.52
N GLY A 340 7.76 2.62 4.80
CA GLY A 340 7.98 3.72 5.72
C GLY A 340 9.15 3.45 6.65
N VAL A 341 10.09 4.39 6.74
CA VAL A 341 11.21 4.32 7.69
C VAL A 341 11.39 5.63 8.44
N TYR A 342 11.95 5.53 9.64
CA TYR A 342 12.39 6.66 10.44
C TYR A 342 13.91 6.81 10.40
N ILE A 343 14.35 8.05 10.26
CA ILE A 343 15.76 8.44 10.40
C ILE A 343 15.83 9.89 10.93
N GLU A 344 16.76 10.14 11.86
CA GLU A 344 16.93 11.47 12.47
C GLU A 344 17.40 12.53 11.46
N ASP A 345 18.35 12.17 10.61
CA ASP A 345 18.86 13.01 9.55
C ASP A 345 19.27 12.15 8.36
N LEU A 346 18.94 12.60 7.15
CA LEU A 346 19.25 11.89 5.91
C LEU A 346 19.99 12.81 4.94
N ALA A 347 21.25 12.49 4.70
CA ALA A 347 22.01 13.07 3.59
C ALA A 347 21.66 12.32 2.30
N TYR A 348 21.14 13.04 1.30
CA TYR A 348 20.84 12.48 -0.02
C TYR A 348 21.18 13.44 -1.15
N LYS A 349 21.39 12.88 -2.35
CA LYS A 349 21.66 13.64 -3.58
C LYS A 349 20.34 13.85 -4.32
N LYS A 350 20.08 15.09 -4.70
CA LYS A 350 18.88 15.43 -5.47
C LYS A 350 18.89 14.69 -6.81
N ASN A 351 17.73 14.16 -7.21
CA ASN A 351 17.48 13.39 -8.44
C ASN A 351 18.14 11.99 -8.50
N ASN A 352 18.89 11.57 -7.48
CA ASN A 352 19.31 10.18 -7.38
C ASN A 352 18.12 9.30 -7.03
N LEU A 353 18.09 8.10 -7.63
CA LEU A 353 17.21 7.04 -7.20
C LEU A 353 17.75 6.44 -5.90
N TYR A 354 16.83 6.07 -5.03
CA TYR A 354 17.10 5.35 -3.79
C TYR A 354 16.23 4.11 -3.73
N VAL A 355 16.75 3.07 -3.10
CA VAL A 355 15.95 1.93 -2.64
C VAL A 355 15.50 2.24 -1.22
N LEU A 356 14.21 2.05 -0.94
CA LEU A 356 13.64 2.08 0.39
C LEU A 356 13.10 0.69 0.73
N ASP A 357 13.75 0.01 1.66
CA ASP A 357 13.34 -1.28 2.19
C ASP A 357 12.80 -1.12 3.63
N GLY A 358 11.47 -1.08 3.74
CA GLY A 358 10.76 -1.02 5.01
C GLY A 358 10.68 -2.36 5.76
N TYR A 359 11.09 -3.48 5.16
CA TYR A 359 11.21 -4.76 5.88
C TYR A 359 12.45 -4.78 6.74
N ASN A 360 13.59 -4.42 6.14
CA ASN A 360 14.89 -4.51 6.78
C ASN A 360 15.34 -3.17 7.38
N GLY A 361 14.57 -2.09 7.21
CA GLY A 361 14.92 -0.76 7.72
C GLY A 361 16.16 -0.20 7.02
N LYS A 362 16.17 -0.22 5.68
CA LYS A 362 17.36 0.18 4.89
C LYS A 362 17.03 1.17 3.79
N ILE A 363 17.92 2.13 3.61
CA ILE A 363 17.98 2.98 2.42
C ILE A 363 19.29 2.70 1.68
N VAL A 364 19.22 2.59 0.35
CA VAL A 364 20.40 2.38 -0.50
C VAL A 364 20.43 3.43 -1.60
N ASP A 365 21.57 4.11 -1.80
CA ASP A 365 21.80 4.97 -2.97
C ASP A 365 21.88 4.08 -4.20
N PHE A 366 20.81 4.04 -4.99
CA PHE A 366 20.70 3.14 -6.14
C PHE A 366 21.82 3.41 -7.15
N GLU A 367 22.31 4.65 -7.23
CA GLU A 367 23.38 5.03 -8.15
C GLU A 367 24.76 4.54 -7.72
N SER A 368 24.94 4.24 -6.43
CA SER A 368 26.19 3.68 -5.90
C SER A 368 26.32 2.17 -6.14
N LEU A 369 25.22 1.50 -6.48
CA LEU A 369 25.17 0.06 -6.63
C LEU A 369 26.05 -0.43 -7.78
N SER A 370 26.59 -1.65 -7.59
CA SER A 370 27.15 -2.38 -8.71
C SER A 370 26.08 -2.61 -9.77
N ASN A 371 26.52 -2.63 -11.00
CA ASN A 371 25.79 -3.00 -12.20
C ASN A 371 24.86 -4.21 -12.05
N LYS A 372 25.39 -5.32 -11.54
CA LYS A 372 24.61 -6.54 -11.28
C LYS A 372 23.53 -6.27 -10.24
N SER A 373 23.88 -5.58 -9.16
CA SER A 373 22.96 -5.23 -8.08
C SER A 373 21.83 -4.33 -8.59
N LYS A 374 22.10 -3.31 -9.42
CA LYS A 374 21.04 -2.44 -10.00
C LYS A 374 19.95 -3.26 -10.70
N VAL A 375 20.35 -4.24 -11.52
CA VAL A 375 19.43 -5.16 -12.20
C VAL A 375 18.66 -6.00 -11.18
N ASP A 376 19.35 -6.60 -10.22
CA ASP A 376 18.72 -7.44 -9.19
C ASP A 376 17.69 -6.66 -8.34
N PHE A 377 17.99 -5.41 -7.97
CA PHE A 377 17.07 -4.53 -7.24
C PHE A 377 15.85 -4.15 -8.08
N LEU A 378 16.01 -3.83 -9.37
CA LEU A 378 14.88 -3.53 -10.26
C LEU A 378 13.95 -4.74 -10.40
N PHE A 379 14.49 -5.94 -10.66
CA PHE A 379 13.68 -7.16 -10.73
C PHE A 379 13.01 -7.48 -9.39
N THR A 380 13.71 -7.30 -8.27
CA THR A 380 13.13 -7.45 -6.92
C THR A 380 11.95 -6.48 -6.73
N TYR A 381 12.11 -5.21 -7.12
CA TYR A 381 11.05 -4.22 -7.03
C TYR A 381 9.84 -4.56 -7.88
N PHE A 382 10.03 -4.89 -9.17
CA PHE A 382 8.90 -5.23 -10.04
C PHE A 382 8.19 -6.52 -9.63
N ASN A 383 8.93 -7.51 -9.11
CA ASN A 383 8.34 -8.70 -8.51
C ASN A 383 7.54 -8.37 -7.25
N TYR A 384 8.07 -7.51 -6.38
CA TYR A 384 7.36 -7.03 -5.19
C TYR A 384 6.04 -6.35 -5.55
N ILE A 385 6.06 -5.40 -6.50
CA ILE A 385 4.83 -4.74 -6.98
C ILE A 385 3.86 -5.79 -7.53
N GLY A 386 4.35 -6.82 -8.25
CA GLY A 386 3.51 -7.86 -8.85
C GLY A 386 2.81 -8.75 -7.84
N GLN A 387 3.48 -9.12 -6.76
CA GLN A 387 2.88 -9.89 -5.67
C GLN A 387 1.82 -9.06 -4.93
N ARG A 388 2.15 -7.80 -4.64
CA ARG A 388 1.30 -6.90 -3.84
C ARG A 388 0.12 -6.33 -4.61
N TYR A 389 0.21 -6.24 -5.94
CA TYR A 389 -0.86 -5.74 -6.81
C TYR A 389 -2.19 -6.49 -6.65
N LYS A 390 -2.16 -7.77 -6.24
CA LYS A 390 -3.38 -8.57 -5.99
C LYS A 390 -4.02 -8.32 -4.62
N GLU A 391 -3.30 -7.71 -3.69
CA GLU A 391 -3.70 -7.53 -2.28
C GLU A 391 -3.89 -6.04 -1.89
N SER A 392 -3.38 -5.13 -2.73
CA SER A 392 -3.53 -3.69 -2.56
C SER A 392 -4.80 -3.19 -3.24
N PHE A 393 -5.39 -2.15 -2.64
CA PHE A 393 -6.47 -1.35 -3.19
C PHE A 393 -6.20 -0.94 -4.65
N GLU A 394 -7.27 -0.76 -5.43
CA GLU A 394 -7.25 -0.63 -6.88
C GLU A 394 -6.08 0.23 -7.43
N ARG A 395 -5.33 -0.35 -8.38
CA ARG A 395 -4.50 0.35 -9.37
C ARG A 395 -3.39 1.22 -8.78
N TYR A 396 -2.33 0.58 -8.27
CA TYR A 396 -1.04 1.23 -8.00
C TYR A 396 -0.60 2.06 -9.22
N ASN A 397 -0.89 3.36 -9.23
CA ASN A 397 -0.70 4.26 -10.37
C ASN A 397 -1.12 3.66 -11.73
N GLY A 398 -2.30 3.02 -11.79
CA GLY A 398 -2.84 2.47 -13.04
C GLY A 398 -2.27 1.13 -13.48
N ILE A 399 -1.48 0.43 -12.66
CA ILE A 399 -1.08 -0.96 -12.91
C ILE A 399 -2.33 -1.84 -12.82
N VAL A 400 -2.49 -2.82 -13.73
CA VAL A 400 -3.61 -3.76 -13.78
C VAL A 400 -3.21 -5.24 -13.67
N GLY A 401 -1.92 -5.53 -13.62
CA GLY A 401 -1.40 -6.88 -13.42
C GLY A 401 0.08 -6.98 -13.73
N ILE A 402 0.75 -7.99 -13.19
CA ILE A 402 2.16 -8.27 -13.48
C ILE A 402 2.30 -9.75 -13.83
N VAL A 403 3.02 -10.05 -14.92
CA VAL A 403 3.31 -11.41 -15.39
C VAL A 403 4.82 -11.55 -15.54
N GLN A 404 5.38 -12.54 -14.85
CA GLN A 404 6.75 -12.96 -15.09
C GLN A 404 6.74 -14.07 -16.13
N GLU A 405 7.45 -13.86 -17.22
CA GLU A 405 7.59 -14.87 -18.28
C GLU A 405 9.08 -15.15 -18.48
N ASN A 406 9.46 -16.42 -18.28
CA ASN A 406 10.74 -16.94 -18.76
C ASN A 406 10.43 -17.61 -20.09
N LYS A 407 10.81 -16.95 -21.19
CA LYS A 407 10.60 -17.47 -22.53
C LYS A 407 11.94 -17.81 -23.17
N MET A 408 11.92 -18.88 -23.95
CA MET A 408 12.99 -19.19 -24.89
C MET A 408 12.45 -18.93 -26.29
N GLU A 409 13.09 -18.00 -27.00
CA GLU A 409 12.79 -17.73 -28.39
C GLU A 409 13.90 -18.35 -29.24
N GLN A 410 13.53 -19.26 -30.15
CA GLN A 410 14.40 -19.68 -31.23
C GLN A 410 14.09 -18.84 -32.47
N VAL A 411 15.11 -18.18 -33.02
CA VAL A 411 15.00 -17.42 -34.27
C VAL A 411 15.61 -18.25 -35.41
N VAL A 412 14.82 -18.50 -36.45
CA VAL A 412 15.22 -19.26 -37.64
C VAL A 412 15.15 -18.34 -38.86
N PHE A 413 16.28 -18.18 -39.55
CA PHE A 413 16.38 -17.37 -40.78
C PHE A 413 16.14 -18.22 -42.04
N ASP A 414 15.93 -17.53 -43.16
CA ASP A 414 15.86 -18.12 -44.51
C ASP A 414 14.67 -19.07 -44.73
N ILE A 415 13.49 -18.68 -44.24
CA ILE A 415 12.25 -19.41 -44.50
C ILE A 415 11.63 -19.01 -45.85
N ASP A 416 10.93 -19.95 -46.47
CA ASP A 416 9.94 -19.62 -47.51
C ASP A 416 8.65 -19.19 -46.82
N GLU A 417 8.33 -17.90 -46.90
CA GLU A 417 7.19 -17.28 -46.21
C GLU A 417 5.86 -17.98 -46.57
N ASP A 418 5.59 -18.19 -47.86
CA ASP A 418 4.34 -18.77 -48.34
C ASP A 418 4.21 -20.26 -47.97
N LYS A 419 5.31 -21.02 -48.10
CA LYS A 419 5.36 -22.43 -47.66
C LYS A 419 5.14 -22.55 -46.15
N THR A 420 5.79 -21.68 -45.38
CA THR A 420 5.72 -21.71 -43.91
C THR A 420 4.32 -21.36 -43.42
N ILE A 421 3.70 -20.33 -43.98
CA ILE A 421 2.31 -19.95 -43.66
C ILE A 421 1.35 -21.10 -43.98
N SER A 422 1.50 -21.73 -45.14
CA SER A 422 0.66 -22.87 -45.55
C SER A 422 0.79 -24.05 -44.58
N LEU A 423 2.01 -24.34 -44.12
CA LEU A 423 2.27 -25.39 -43.13
C LEU A 423 1.69 -25.04 -41.75
N LEU A 424 1.77 -23.78 -41.32
CA LEU A 424 1.17 -23.33 -40.06
C LEU A 424 -0.35 -23.54 -40.07
N GLU A 425 -1.03 -23.11 -41.13
CA GLU A 425 -2.48 -23.27 -41.28
C GLU A 425 -2.89 -24.75 -41.37
N ALA A 426 -2.13 -25.57 -42.12
CA ALA A 426 -2.39 -27.01 -42.24
C ALA A 426 -2.20 -27.77 -40.92
N ASN A 427 -1.32 -27.30 -40.04
CA ASN A 427 -1.08 -27.87 -38.71
C ASN A 427 -1.97 -27.25 -37.62
N GLY A 428 -3.00 -26.49 -38.00
CA GLY A 428 -4.02 -26.00 -37.07
C GLY A 428 -3.65 -24.72 -36.30
N PHE A 429 -2.56 -24.04 -36.66
CA PHE A 429 -2.24 -22.74 -36.07
C PHE A 429 -3.25 -21.69 -36.53
N CYS A 430 -3.80 -20.94 -35.57
CA CYS A 430 -4.69 -19.83 -35.85
C CYS A 430 -3.91 -18.55 -36.09
N LYS A 431 -4.19 -17.87 -37.22
CA LYS A 431 -3.60 -16.58 -37.58
C LYS A 431 -4.30 -15.44 -36.85
N TYR A 432 -3.51 -14.53 -36.28
CA TYR A 432 -3.96 -13.28 -35.66
C TYR A 432 -3.10 -12.12 -36.15
N GLU A 433 -3.72 -10.99 -36.41
CA GLU A 433 -3.00 -9.74 -36.69
C GLU A 433 -3.09 -8.83 -35.46
N VAL A 434 -1.94 -8.40 -34.98
CA VAL A 434 -1.83 -7.53 -33.81
C VAL A 434 -1.20 -6.23 -34.25
N ALA A 435 -2.00 -5.16 -34.24
CA ALA A 435 -1.50 -3.80 -34.34
C ALA A 435 -0.94 -3.39 -32.96
N GLN A 436 0.33 -2.99 -32.95
CA GLN A 436 1.04 -2.67 -31.73
C GLN A 436 1.84 -1.38 -31.89
N GLN A 437 1.70 -0.52 -30.88
CA GLN A 437 2.51 0.66 -30.64
C GLN A 437 3.61 0.32 -29.63
N ILE A 438 4.87 0.63 -29.95
CA ILE A 438 6.02 0.39 -29.08
C ILE A 438 6.75 1.69 -28.83
N TYR A 439 6.78 2.07 -27.56
CA TYR A 439 7.56 3.19 -27.05
C TYR A 439 8.79 2.63 -26.36
N THR A 440 9.98 3.05 -26.78
CA THR A 440 11.25 2.60 -26.20
C THR A 440 11.77 3.65 -25.24
N TYR A 441 12.27 3.21 -24.09
CA TYR A 441 12.84 4.07 -23.07
C TYR A 441 14.23 3.61 -22.69
N ASP A 442 15.13 4.57 -22.52
CA ASP A 442 16.45 4.35 -21.95
C ASP A 442 16.51 5.04 -20.59
N ILE A 443 16.99 4.33 -19.57
CA ILE A 443 17.43 4.98 -18.34
C ILE A 443 18.76 5.66 -18.65
N ASN A 444 19.00 6.89 -18.16
CA ASN A 444 20.29 7.60 -18.27
C ASN A 444 21.41 6.92 -17.45
N ASP A 445 21.51 5.60 -17.60
CA ASP A 445 22.55 4.75 -17.08
C ASP A 445 23.14 4.01 -18.29
N ASP A 446 24.30 4.49 -18.75
CA ASP A 446 25.05 3.96 -19.89
C ASP A 446 25.31 2.44 -19.81
N PHE A 447 25.10 1.84 -18.64
CA PHE A 447 25.37 0.44 -18.40
C PHE A 447 24.14 -0.48 -18.43
N LEU A 448 22.93 -0.04 -18.04
CA LEU A 448 21.72 -0.87 -18.25
C LEU A 448 21.53 -1.20 -19.75
N ILE A 449 21.96 -0.27 -20.61
CA ILE A 449 22.07 -0.44 -22.06
C ILE A 449 23.10 -1.53 -22.44
N LYS A 450 24.22 -1.65 -21.70
CA LYS A 450 25.31 -2.63 -21.94
C LYS A 450 24.96 -4.06 -21.52
N GLU A 451 24.13 -4.24 -20.49
CA GLU A 451 23.66 -5.57 -20.05
C GLU A 451 22.44 -6.08 -20.84
N ASN A 452 22.16 -5.49 -22.00
CA ASN A 452 21.01 -5.81 -22.83
C ASN A 452 19.67 -5.74 -22.06
N THR A 453 19.56 -4.82 -21.10
CA THR A 453 18.32 -4.58 -20.37
C THR A 453 17.52 -3.48 -21.07
N LEU A 454 16.28 -3.77 -21.45
CA LEU A 454 15.44 -2.89 -22.25
C LEU A 454 14.12 -2.60 -21.53
N PHE A 455 13.73 -1.32 -21.51
CA PHE A 455 12.41 -0.86 -21.09
C PHE A 455 11.58 -0.51 -22.32
N ARG A 456 10.45 -1.19 -22.50
CA ARG A 456 9.55 -0.95 -23.63
C ARG A 456 8.12 -0.88 -23.17
N ILE A 457 7.41 0.19 -23.48
CA ILE A 457 5.95 0.21 -23.34
C ILE A 457 5.35 -0.27 -24.65
N GLN A 458 4.50 -1.27 -24.55
CA GLN A 458 3.75 -1.87 -25.63
C GLN A 458 2.28 -1.54 -25.42
N ALA A 459 1.68 -0.78 -26.33
CA ALA A 459 0.25 -0.51 -26.35
C ALA A 459 -0.40 -1.18 -27.56
N SER A 460 -1.44 -1.97 -27.32
CA SER A 460 -2.24 -2.62 -28.37
C SER A 460 -3.71 -2.67 -27.97
N VAL A 461 -4.55 -3.24 -28.83
CA VAL A 461 -5.96 -3.55 -28.48
C VAL A 461 -6.08 -4.51 -27.30
N GLU A 462 -5.02 -5.27 -26.97
CA GLU A 462 -4.98 -6.20 -25.84
C GLU A 462 -4.62 -5.49 -24.51
N GLY A 463 -4.28 -4.19 -24.55
CA GLY A 463 -3.95 -3.36 -23.41
C GLY A 463 -2.59 -2.69 -23.51
N VAL A 464 -2.18 -2.03 -22.41
CA VAL A 464 -0.86 -1.38 -22.29
C VAL A 464 0.00 -2.18 -21.35
N GLN A 465 1.26 -2.44 -21.70
CA GLN A 465 2.20 -3.14 -20.84
C GLN A 465 3.61 -2.56 -20.93
N LEU A 466 4.25 -2.33 -19.79
CA LEU A 466 5.70 -2.14 -19.70
C LEU A 466 6.36 -3.50 -19.68
N GLN A 467 7.31 -3.69 -20.58
CA GLN A 467 8.19 -4.83 -20.65
C GLN A 467 9.57 -4.42 -20.14
N LEU A 468 9.98 -4.98 -19.00
CA LEU A 468 11.39 -5.04 -18.62
C LEU A 468 11.96 -6.36 -19.15
N LYS A 469 12.98 -6.26 -19.99
CA LYS A 469 13.59 -7.42 -20.64
C LYS A 469 15.09 -7.42 -20.41
N GLN A 470 15.62 -8.51 -19.85
CA GLN A 470 17.07 -8.77 -19.82
C GLN A 470 17.40 -9.92 -20.78
N LEU A 471 18.39 -9.72 -21.65
CA LEU A 471 18.83 -10.73 -22.61
C LEU A 471 20.11 -11.42 -22.14
N ASP A 472 20.03 -12.74 -22.01
CA ASP A 472 21.22 -13.58 -21.88
C ASP A 472 21.65 -14.07 -23.26
N LEU A 473 22.81 -13.58 -23.71
CA LEU A 473 23.43 -13.90 -25.00
C LEU A 473 24.57 -14.93 -24.88
N SER A 474 24.71 -15.60 -23.73
CA SER A 474 25.80 -16.54 -23.46
C SER A 474 25.73 -17.81 -24.32
N GLU A 475 24.53 -18.26 -24.70
CA GLU A 475 24.31 -19.41 -25.58
C GLU A 475 23.97 -18.96 -27.01
N ARG A 476 24.75 -19.43 -28.00
CA ARG A 476 24.61 -19.00 -29.41
C ARG A 476 23.39 -19.56 -30.14
N ALA A 477 22.73 -20.58 -29.59
CA ALA A 477 21.63 -21.29 -30.23
C ALA A 477 20.24 -20.83 -29.78
N TYR A 478 20.15 -20.14 -28.63
CA TYR A 478 18.89 -19.74 -28.01
C TYR A 478 19.04 -18.37 -27.37
N ARG A 479 18.00 -17.54 -27.50
CA ARG A 479 17.90 -16.31 -26.71
C ARG A 479 17.16 -16.65 -25.42
N LYS A 480 17.88 -16.65 -24.30
CA LYS A 480 17.27 -16.76 -22.97
C LYS A 480 16.87 -15.37 -22.51
N GLU A 481 15.62 -15.23 -22.10
CA GLU A 481 15.04 -13.94 -21.77
C GLU A 481 14.43 -13.99 -20.38
N ARG A 482 14.85 -13.07 -19.51
CA ARG A 482 14.11 -12.79 -18.28
C ARG A 482 13.23 -11.58 -18.54
N THR A 483 11.91 -11.81 -18.54
CA THR A 483 10.94 -10.74 -18.81
C THR A 483 9.99 -10.55 -17.64
N VAL A 484 9.81 -9.29 -17.24
CA VAL A 484 8.71 -8.87 -16.38
C VAL A 484 7.80 -7.96 -17.19
N LEU A 485 6.52 -8.33 -17.28
CA LEU A 485 5.48 -7.56 -17.94
C LEU A 485 4.61 -6.91 -16.87
N ILE A 486 4.52 -5.58 -16.87
CA ILE A 486 3.63 -4.81 -16.00
C ILE A 486 2.54 -4.23 -16.88
N LYS A 487 1.31 -4.69 -16.69
CA LYS A 487 0.14 -4.21 -17.41
C LYS A 487 -0.36 -2.93 -16.77
N PHE A 488 -0.80 -1.97 -17.59
CA PHE A 488 -1.38 -0.71 -17.17
C PHE A 488 -2.76 -0.53 -17.81
N GLU A 489 -3.61 0.27 -17.17
CA GLU A 489 -4.92 0.66 -17.71
C GLU A 489 -4.81 1.43 -19.01
N ASN A 490 -3.82 2.32 -19.08
CA ASN A 490 -3.63 3.24 -20.19
C ASN A 490 -2.15 3.61 -20.35
N LEU A 491 -1.86 4.26 -21.48
CA LEU A 491 -0.51 4.64 -21.88
C LEU A 491 0.09 5.68 -20.93
N GLU A 492 -0.70 6.65 -20.47
CA GLU A 492 -0.25 7.73 -19.60
C GLU A 492 0.34 7.20 -18.28
N TYR A 493 -0.33 6.24 -17.65
CA TYR A 493 0.16 5.58 -16.44
C TYR A 493 1.47 4.83 -16.68
N ALA A 494 1.56 4.08 -17.78
CA ALA A 494 2.78 3.35 -18.13
C ALA A 494 3.97 4.32 -18.36
N GLN A 495 3.74 5.43 -19.09
CA GLN A 495 4.77 6.43 -19.37
C GLN A 495 5.21 7.16 -18.10
N ARG A 496 4.26 7.54 -17.23
CA ARG A 496 4.57 8.17 -15.94
C ARG A 496 5.41 7.23 -15.06
N PHE A 497 5.02 5.96 -15.00
CA PHE A 497 5.74 4.95 -14.23
C PHE A 497 7.18 4.78 -14.72
N VAL A 498 7.42 4.70 -16.04
CA VAL A 498 8.79 4.56 -16.57
C VAL A 498 9.62 5.83 -16.32
N LYS A 499 9.06 7.02 -16.56
CA LYS A 499 9.75 8.31 -16.33
C LYS A 499 10.22 8.51 -14.89
N SER A 500 9.52 7.94 -13.91
CA SER A 500 9.91 8.00 -12.49
C SER A 500 11.28 7.36 -12.18
N PHE A 501 11.78 6.49 -13.06
CA PHE A 501 13.11 5.88 -12.95
C PHE A 501 14.18 6.70 -13.71
N ASN A 502 13.94 8.00 -13.92
CA ASN A 502 14.76 8.86 -14.76
C ASN A 502 14.97 8.28 -16.18
N ALA A 503 13.95 7.58 -16.69
CA ALA A 503 13.96 7.02 -18.03
C ALA A 503 13.43 8.03 -19.05
N HIS A 504 14.09 8.10 -20.20
CA HIS A 504 13.76 9.00 -21.30
C HIS A 504 13.27 8.19 -22.49
N GLU A 505 12.21 8.68 -23.13
CA GLU A 505 11.69 8.08 -24.35
C GLU A 505 12.69 8.31 -25.48
N THR A 506 13.11 7.22 -26.14
CA THR A 506 14.09 7.26 -27.23
C THR A 506 13.46 7.11 -28.60
N GLY A 507 12.24 6.57 -28.67
CA GLY A 507 11.51 6.50 -29.93
C GLY A 507 10.20 5.73 -29.86
N TYR A 508 9.45 5.82 -30.97
CA TYR A 508 8.13 5.25 -31.14
C TYR A 508 8.05 4.45 -32.45
N GLN A 509 7.37 3.30 -32.42
CA GLN A 509 7.15 2.44 -33.58
C GLN A 509 5.71 1.92 -33.63
N GLU A 510 5.12 1.90 -34.83
CA GLU A 510 3.91 1.14 -35.11
C GLU A 510 4.27 -0.08 -35.94
N ARG A 511 3.78 -1.26 -35.51
CA ARG A 511 3.95 -2.49 -36.28
C ARG A 511 2.68 -3.32 -36.26
N ASN A 512 2.40 -3.93 -37.41
CA ASN A 512 1.42 -5.00 -37.53
C ASN A 512 2.18 -6.32 -37.53
N ILE A 513 1.94 -7.15 -36.52
CA ILE A 513 2.58 -8.47 -36.42
C ILE A 513 1.54 -9.52 -36.78
N THR A 514 1.91 -10.42 -37.69
CA THR A 514 1.17 -11.65 -37.90
C THR A 514 1.68 -12.71 -36.94
N ARG A 515 0.80 -13.18 -36.05
CA ARG A 515 1.07 -14.26 -35.10
C ARG A 515 0.27 -15.50 -35.44
N TYR A 516 0.90 -16.64 -35.28
CA TYR A 516 0.30 -17.96 -35.41
C TYR A 516 0.38 -18.67 -34.05
N LYS A 517 -0.77 -19.06 -33.48
CA LYS A 517 -0.82 -19.72 -32.16
C LYS A 517 -1.43 -21.11 -32.24
N LEU A 518 -0.85 -22.03 -31.48
CA LEU A 518 -1.37 -23.36 -31.20
C LEU A 518 -0.97 -23.73 -29.77
N ASP A 519 -1.94 -23.89 -28.87
CA ASP A 519 -1.72 -24.12 -27.44
C ASP A 519 -0.76 -23.08 -26.81
N ASP A 520 0.40 -23.51 -26.33
CA ASP A 520 1.44 -22.65 -25.73
C ASP A 520 2.59 -22.29 -26.68
N ILE A 521 2.45 -22.63 -27.96
CA ILE A 521 3.40 -22.30 -29.02
C ILE A 521 2.91 -21.05 -29.74
N SER A 522 3.77 -20.02 -29.79
CA SER A 522 3.51 -18.80 -30.56
C SER A 522 4.59 -18.61 -31.60
N ILE A 523 4.17 -18.41 -32.85
CA ILE A 523 5.06 -18.27 -34.00
C ILE A 523 4.83 -16.91 -34.64
N ASN A 524 5.91 -16.16 -34.79
CA ASN A 524 5.92 -14.86 -35.46
C ASN A 524 6.67 -15.03 -36.78
N VAL A 525 5.98 -14.83 -37.91
CA VAL A 525 6.63 -14.71 -39.22
C VAL A 525 6.86 -13.23 -39.46
N THR A 526 8.13 -12.82 -39.58
CA THR A 526 8.48 -11.39 -39.72
C THR A 526 9.41 -11.18 -40.90
N LYS A 527 9.17 -10.08 -41.63
CA LYS A 527 9.97 -9.67 -42.78
C LYS A 527 10.41 -8.23 -42.59
N TRP A 528 11.71 -8.02 -42.35
CA TRP A 528 12.29 -6.69 -42.32
C TRP A 528 12.61 -6.20 -43.74
N PRO A 529 12.43 -4.91 -44.04
CA PRO A 529 12.87 -4.35 -45.33
C PRO A 529 14.34 -4.67 -45.60
N GLY A 530 14.63 -5.27 -46.76
CA GLY A 530 15.99 -5.65 -47.15
C GLY A 530 16.52 -6.96 -46.55
N CYS A 531 15.72 -7.69 -45.77
CA CYS A 531 16.12 -8.96 -45.15
C CYS A 531 15.28 -10.14 -45.68
N ALA A 532 15.85 -11.35 -45.62
CA ALA A 532 15.07 -12.57 -45.75
C ALA A 532 14.04 -12.64 -44.61
N PRO A 533 12.83 -13.17 -44.86
CA PRO A 533 11.87 -13.42 -43.79
C PRO A 533 12.45 -14.41 -42.79
N TYR A 534 12.07 -14.27 -41.53
CA TYR A 534 12.49 -15.15 -40.45
C TYR A 534 11.31 -15.59 -39.60
N LEU A 535 11.49 -16.73 -38.93
CA LEU A 535 10.55 -17.33 -38.01
C LEU A 535 11.05 -17.16 -36.58
N GLY A 536 10.27 -16.49 -35.73
CA GLY A 536 10.44 -16.53 -34.29
C GLY A 536 9.52 -17.58 -33.70
N VAL A 537 10.06 -18.60 -33.04
CA VAL A 537 9.29 -19.63 -32.34
C VAL A 537 9.43 -19.43 -30.83
N GLU A 538 8.34 -19.00 -30.20
CA GLU A 538 8.21 -18.86 -28.75
C GLU A 538 7.58 -20.14 -28.17
N VAL A 539 8.30 -20.79 -27.25
CA VAL A 539 7.82 -21.98 -26.53
C VAL A 539 8.07 -21.85 -25.02
N SER A 540 7.23 -22.51 -24.23
CA SER A 540 7.42 -22.61 -22.77
C SER A 540 8.52 -23.61 -22.36
N GLU A 541 8.77 -24.65 -23.17
CA GLU A 541 9.76 -25.70 -22.93
C GLU A 541 10.50 -26.10 -24.23
N LEU A 542 11.81 -26.39 -24.15
CA LEU A 542 12.61 -26.80 -25.32
C LEU A 542 12.14 -28.10 -25.97
N SER A 543 11.52 -29.00 -25.19
CA SER A 543 10.96 -30.27 -25.67
C SER A 543 9.91 -30.07 -26.78
N LYS A 544 9.15 -28.97 -26.72
CA LYS A 544 8.09 -28.62 -27.68
C LYS A 544 8.63 -28.05 -28.99
N LEU A 545 9.88 -27.58 -28.98
CA LEU A 545 10.51 -26.98 -30.14
C LEU A 545 10.79 -28.01 -31.24
N GLU A 546 11.13 -29.24 -30.87
CA GLU A 546 11.36 -30.34 -31.82
C GLU A 546 10.06 -30.77 -32.53
N ASP A 547 8.92 -30.72 -31.84
CA ASP A 547 7.60 -30.97 -32.44
C ASP A 547 7.25 -29.89 -33.48
N VAL A 548 7.51 -28.61 -33.17
CA VAL A 548 7.32 -27.49 -34.11
C VAL A 548 8.21 -27.64 -35.34
N LYS A 549 9.49 -27.96 -35.13
CA LYS A 549 10.46 -28.17 -36.23
C LYS A 549 9.99 -29.28 -37.17
N SER A 550 9.55 -30.41 -36.61
CA SER A 550 9.05 -31.54 -37.40
C SER A 550 7.78 -31.18 -38.19
N LYS A 551 6.85 -30.43 -37.57
CA LYS A 551 5.57 -30.04 -38.21
C LYS A 551 5.75 -29.01 -39.33
N LEU A 552 6.75 -28.14 -39.19
CA LEU A 552 7.01 -27.05 -40.14
C LEU A 552 8.12 -27.36 -41.14
N GLU A 553 8.62 -28.60 -41.17
CA GLU A 553 9.70 -29.03 -42.07
C GLU A 553 10.91 -28.07 -42.04
N LEU A 554 11.24 -27.56 -40.85
CA LEU A 554 12.35 -26.63 -40.71
C LEU A 554 13.66 -27.41 -40.80
N ASP A 555 14.36 -27.27 -41.92
CA ASP A 555 15.70 -27.82 -42.08
C ASP A 555 16.60 -27.25 -40.98
N GLY A 556 17.36 -28.12 -40.31
CA GLY A 556 18.18 -27.83 -39.13
C GLY A 556 19.37 -26.90 -39.37
N CYS A 557 19.21 -25.83 -40.15
CA CYS A 557 20.16 -24.74 -40.28
C CYS A 557 20.18 -23.95 -38.98
N TYR A 558 21.00 -24.40 -38.05
CA TYR A 558 21.59 -23.54 -37.05
C TYR A 558 22.34 -22.43 -37.80
N ALA A 559 21.82 -21.20 -37.79
CA ALA A 559 22.72 -20.06 -37.79
C ALA A 559 23.41 -20.03 -36.41
N CYS A 560 24.33 -20.98 -36.22
CA CYS A 560 25.29 -20.90 -35.14
C CYS A 560 26.19 -19.72 -35.46
N GLY A 561 26.02 -18.62 -34.73
CA GLY A 561 26.92 -17.48 -34.76
C GLY A 561 26.67 -16.51 -35.92
N MET A 562 25.61 -15.74 -35.82
CA MET A 562 25.81 -14.30 -35.93
C MET A 562 25.16 -13.67 -34.72
N GLY A 563 25.96 -13.06 -33.84
CA GLY A 563 25.38 -12.22 -32.78
C GLY A 563 24.49 -11.17 -33.44
N GLY A 564 23.49 -10.62 -32.73
CA GLY A 564 22.65 -9.55 -33.29
C GLY A 564 23.48 -8.48 -33.99
N LYS A 565 24.63 -8.13 -33.41
CA LYS A 565 25.67 -7.26 -33.98
C LYS A 565 26.18 -7.65 -35.38
N GLU A 566 26.49 -8.92 -35.65
CA GLU A 566 26.98 -9.39 -36.96
C GLU A 566 25.89 -9.39 -38.05
N ILE A 567 24.62 -9.58 -37.65
CA ILE A 567 23.46 -9.43 -38.53
C ILE A 567 23.32 -7.96 -38.96
N PHE A 568 23.44 -7.02 -38.02
CA PHE A 568 23.38 -5.58 -38.31
C PHE A 568 24.53 -5.12 -39.21
N GLU A 569 25.76 -5.54 -38.92
CA GLU A 569 26.95 -5.20 -39.73
C GLU A 569 26.85 -5.74 -41.17
N ARG A 570 26.31 -6.95 -41.39
CA ARG A 570 26.11 -7.50 -42.75
C ARG A 570 25.01 -6.82 -43.55
N LEU A 571 24.00 -6.28 -42.88
CA LEU A 571 22.92 -5.51 -43.49
C LEU A 571 23.33 -4.06 -43.76
N ASN A 572 24.60 -3.69 -43.51
CA ASN A 572 25.12 -2.33 -43.59
C ASN A 572 24.36 -1.35 -42.66
N LEU A 573 23.85 -1.87 -41.53
CA LEU A 573 23.17 -1.12 -40.49
C LEU A 573 24.10 -1.03 -39.27
N SER A 574 24.57 0.16 -38.94
CA SER A 574 25.31 0.41 -37.71
C SER A 574 24.40 0.31 -36.48
N LEU A 575 24.98 -0.03 -35.32
CA LEU A 575 24.29 0.06 -34.03
C LEU A 575 23.80 1.51 -33.75
N GLU A 576 24.43 2.53 -34.35
CA GLU A 576 23.99 3.94 -34.33
C GLU A 576 22.85 4.26 -35.31
N GLU A 577 22.64 3.46 -36.35
CA GLU A 577 21.46 3.53 -37.23
C GLU A 577 20.26 2.78 -36.63
N CYS A 578 20.51 1.90 -35.64
CA CYS A 578 19.49 1.23 -34.83
C CYS A 578 19.28 1.88 -33.46
N SER A 579 20.21 2.71 -32.97
CA SER A 579 19.87 3.71 -31.95
C SER A 579 18.92 4.68 -32.62
N PHE A 580 17.72 4.80 -32.05
CA PHE A 580 16.70 5.70 -32.54
C PHE A 580 17.27 7.12 -32.65
N LYS A 581 17.69 7.52 -33.85
CA LYS A 581 17.84 8.93 -34.16
C LYS A 581 16.44 9.49 -34.23
N SER A 582 16.10 10.31 -33.24
CA SER A 582 14.98 11.23 -33.32
C SER A 582 15.01 11.95 -34.67
N ASN A 583 13.89 11.92 -35.39
CA ASN A 583 13.53 13.10 -36.18
C ASN A 583 12.80 14.07 -35.26
#